data_AF-A0A1B1Z280-F1
#
_entry.id   AF-A0A1B1Z280-F1
#
_cell.length_a   1.000
_cell.length_b   1.000
_cell.length_c   1.000
_cell.angle_alpha   90.00
_cell.angle_beta   90.00
_cell.angle_gamma   90.00
#
_symmetry.space_group_name_H-M   'P 1'
#
loop_
_entity.id
_entity.type
_entity.pdbx_description
1 polymer ?
#
loop_
_entity_poly.entity_id
_entity_poly.type
_entity_poly.pdbx_seq_one_letter_code
_entity_poly.pdbx_strand_id
1 'polypeptide(L)'
;MKKIFHSIIIALAIFPSTILAESELEKLPSCSEILNPTAGVPENARGVALIYNIDRTFNDKRTSLSVHALYMPEPSRFGDFDSYEVLASIPKEVSWIFPLTRYAENNWSGKLLDQ
;
A
#
# COMPACT_ATOMS: atom_id res chain seq x y z
N MET A 1 -6.35 43.03 -45.14
CA MET A 1 -5.82 42.36 -43.92
C MET A 1 -6.68 41.15 -43.50
N LYS A 2 -7.03 40.23 -44.41
CA LYS A 2 -7.93 39.09 -44.11
C LYS A 2 -7.31 37.72 -44.46
N LYS A 3 -6.23 37.72 -45.27
CA LYS A 3 -5.49 36.50 -45.68
C LYS A 3 -4.42 36.05 -44.67
N ILE A 4 -3.93 36.96 -43.82
CA ILE A 4 -2.91 36.63 -42.79
C ILE A 4 -3.54 35.86 -41.63
N PHE A 5 -4.80 36.11 -41.30
CA PHE A 5 -5.50 35.41 -40.21
C PHE A 5 -5.78 33.94 -40.50
N HIS A 6 -5.92 33.54 -41.77
CA HIS A 6 -6.14 32.13 -42.12
C HIS A 6 -4.84 31.30 -42.06
N SER A 7 -3.67 31.94 -42.20
CA SER A 7 -2.39 31.24 -42.15
C SER A 7 -1.99 30.86 -40.72
N ILE A 8 -2.44 31.63 -39.71
CA ILE A 8 -2.11 31.37 -38.30
C ILE A 8 -2.94 30.22 -37.74
N ILE A 9 -4.19 30.04 -38.21
CA ILE A 9 -5.07 28.97 -37.73
C ILE A 9 -4.61 27.58 -38.23
N ILE A 10 -3.97 27.51 -39.39
CA ILE A 10 -3.50 26.23 -39.96
C ILE A 10 -2.18 25.76 -39.34
N ALA A 11 -1.35 26.67 -38.81
CA ALA A 11 -0.07 26.31 -38.19
C ALA A 11 -0.20 25.71 -36.77
N LEU A 12 -1.36 25.84 -36.12
CA LEU A 12 -1.56 25.39 -34.74
C LEU A 12 -2.04 23.94 -34.62
N ALA A 13 -2.33 23.26 -35.74
CA ALA A 13 -2.94 21.93 -35.75
C ALA A 13 -1.94 20.75 -35.80
N ILE A 14 -0.62 21.00 -35.78
CA ILE A 14 0.41 19.96 -35.97
C ILE A 14 1.44 19.96 -34.83
N PHE A 15 0.99 20.19 -33.60
CA PHE A 15 1.74 19.66 -32.47
C PHE A 15 1.12 18.31 -32.15
N PRO A 16 1.79 17.18 -32.42
CA PRO A 16 1.40 15.92 -31.81
C PRO A 16 1.61 16.14 -30.32
N SER A 17 0.54 16.45 -29.61
CA SER A 17 0.47 16.21 -28.19
C SER A 17 0.75 14.73 -28.03
N THR A 18 2.00 14.40 -27.72
CA THR A 18 2.34 13.13 -27.09
C THR A 18 1.62 13.17 -25.76
N ILE A 19 0.34 12.82 -25.80
CA ILE A 19 -0.32 12.20 -24.68
C ILE A 19 0.52 10.94 -24.51
N LEU A 20 1.54 11.05 -23.66
CA LEU A 20 2.03 9.89 -22.96
C LEU A 20 0.76 9.35 -22.31
N ALA A 21 0.14 8.36 -22.98
CA ALA A 21 -0.61 7.36 -22.28
C ALA A 21 0.43 6.77 -21.34
N GLU A 22 0.59 7.42 -20.18
CA GLU A 22 1.09 6.79 -19.00
C GLU A 22 0.15 5.61 -18.88
N SER A 23 0.61 4.47 -19.41
CA SER A 23 0.00 3.19 -19.13
C SER A 23 -0.31 3.26 -17.66
N GLU A 24 -1.54 2.96 -17.28
CA GLU A 24 -1.81 2.49 -15.93
C GLU A 24 -0.90 1.27 -15.73
N LEU A 25 0.37 1.53 -15.46
CA LEU A 25 1.26 0.64 -14.77
C LEU A 25 0.50 0.55 -13.45
N GLU A 26 -0.33 -0.48 -13.32
CA GLU A 26 -0.92 -0.90 -12.05
C GLU A 26 0.10 -0.52 -11.00
N LYS A 27 -0.22 0.53 -10.24
CA LYS A 27 0.74 1.14 -9.35
C LYS A 27 1.03 0.07 -8.32
N LEU A 28 2.09 -0.71 -8.56
CA LEU A 28 2.46 -1.80 -7.68
C LEU A 28 2.47 -1.20 -6.28
N PRO A 29 1.81 -1.85 -5.30
CA PRO A 29 1.82 -1.33 -3.94
C PRO A 29 3.27 -1.06 -3.56
N SER A 30 3.52 0.07 -2.90
CA SER A 30 4.85 0.41 -2.40
C SER A 30 5.46 -0.84 -1.78
N CYS A 31 6.68 -1.22 -2.19
CA CYS A 31 7.35 -2.43 -1.66
C CYS A 31 7.37 -2.43 -0.12
N SER A 32 7.30 -1.24 0.47
CA SER A 32 7.03 -1.00 1.88
C SER A 32 6.16 0.24 2.10
N GLU A 33 5.34 0.24 3.14
CA GLU A 33 4.57 1.40 3.61
C GLU A 33 4.79 1.61 5.12
N ILE A 34 4.98 2.86 5.56
CA ILE A 34 5.06 3.19 6.98
C ILE A 34 3.65 3.35 7.54
N LEU A 35 3.33 2.56 8.56
CA LEU A 35 2.06 2.62 9.27
C LEU A 35 2.19 3.63 10.42
N ASN A 36 1.51 4.77 10.28
CA ASN A 36 1.46 5.79 11.33
C ASN A 36 0.43 5.41 12.42
N PRO A 37 0.67 5.81 13.68
CA PRO A 37 -0.29 5.59 14.76
C PRO A 37 -1.58 6.38 14.52
N THR A 38 -2.69 5.83 14.99
CA THR A 38 -4.00 6.49 15.01
C THR A 38 -4.19 7.29 16.31
N ALA A 39 -5.27 8.07 16.39
CA ALA A 39 -5.58 8.84 17.59
C ALA A 39 -5.69 7.92 18.83
N GLY A 40 -5.03 8.31 19.93
CA GLY A 40 -4.98 7.53 21.17
C GLY A 40 -3.86 6.48 21.23
N VAL A 41 -3.11 6.29 20.14
CA VAL A 41 -1.90 5.47 20.11
C VAL A 41 -0.66 6.37 20.27
N PRO A 42 0.35 5.98 21.08
CA PRO A 42 1.58 6.75 21.24
C PRO A 42 2.30 7.05 19.92
N GLU A 43 2.90 8.24 19.77
CA GLU A 43 3.57 8.66 18.51
C GLU A 43 4.79 7.80 18.12
N ASN A 44 5.43 7.18 19.12
CA ASN A 44 6.55 6.26 18.91
C ASN A 44 6.08 4.88 18.43
N ALA A 45 4.80 4.54 18.60
CA ALA A 45 4.25 3.31 18.07
C ALA A 45 4.10 3.46 16.55
N ARG A 46 4.88 2.68 15.80
CA ARG A 46 4.92 2.75 14.34
C ARG A 46 5.01 1.36 13.76
N GLY A 47 4.46 1.19 12.56
CA GLY A 47 4.61 -0.04 11.82
C GLY A 47 5.28 0.16 10.47
N VAL A 48 5.67 -0.96 9.88
CA VAL A 48 5.99 -1.07 8.46
C VAL A 48 5.26 -2.27 7.90
N ALA A 49 4.56 -2.06 6.79
CA ALA A 49 4.04 -3.13 5.94
C ALA A 49 5.04 -3.36 4.81
N LEU A 50 5.42 -4.60 4.56
CA LEU A 50 6.23 -5.04 3.42
C LEU A 50 5.32 -5.81 2.48
N ILE A 51 5.20 -5.34 1.24
CA ILE A 51 4.26 -5.86 0.25
C ILE A 51 5.05 -6.19 -1.01
N TYR A 52 5.07 -7.46 -1.41
CA TYR A 52 5.79 -7.88 -2.61
C TYR A 52 5.22 -9.16 -3.19
N ASN A 53 5.41 -9.36 -4.49
CA ASN A 53 5.00 -10.60 -5.14
C ASN A 53 6.02 -11.71 -4.90
N ILE A 54 5.54 -12.91 -4.60
CA ILE A 54 6.31 -14.14 -4.49
C ILE A 54 5.92 -15.09 -5.63
N ASP A 55 6.91 -15.79 -6.18
CA ASP A 55 6.69 -16.88 -7.12
C ASP A 55 6.51 -18.19 -6.36
N ARG A 56 5.53 -19.00 -6.74
CA ARG A 56 5.34 -20.37 -6.23
C ARG A 56 5.74 -21.40 -7.27
N THR A 57 5.98 -22.63 -6.80
CA THR A 57 6.04 -23.81 -7.67
C THR A 57 4.77 -23.79 -8.53
N PHE A 58 4.89 -23.87 -9.86
CA PHE A 58 3.83 -23.70 -10.87
C PHE A 58 3.55 -22.28 -11.42
N ASN A 59 4.50 -21.33 -11.35
CA ASN A 59 4.40 -19.99 -11.98
C ASN A 59 3.19 -19.14 -11.52
N ASP A 60 2.60 -19.46 -10.36
CA ASP A 60 1.60 -18.60 -9.72
C ASP A 60 2.30 -17.47 -8.96
N LYS A 61 1.76 -16.25 -9.07
CA LYS A 61 2.25 -15.05 -8.38
C LYS A 61 1.28 -14.70 -7.27
N ARG A 62 1.78 -14.61 -6.04
CA ARG A 62 0.99 -14.19 -4.87
C ARG A 62 1.57 -12.96 -4.22
N THR A 63 0.72 -12.10 -3.68
CA THR A 63 1.16 -10.98 -2.85
C THR A 63 1.46 -11.48 -1.45
N SER A 64 2.72 -11.36 -1.04
CA SER A 64 3.15 -11.52 0.34
C SER A 64 3.00 -10.20 1.07
N LEU A 65 2.33 -10.23 2.22
CA LEU A 65 2.21 -9.08 3.13
C LEU A 65 2.82 -9.46 4.48
N SER A 66 3.81 -8.70 4.93
CA SER A 66 4.38 -8.83 6.28
C SER A 66 4.27 -7.50 7.00
N VAL A 67 3.96 -7.53 8.29
CA VAL A 67 3.87 -6.33 9.12
C VAL A 67 4.78 -6.47 10.31
N HIS A 68 5.53 -5.39 10.60
CA HIS A 68 6.23 -5.21 11.86
C HIS A 68 5.66 -3.98 12.55
N ALA A 69 5.21 -4.13 13.79
CA ALA A 69 4.72 -3.05 14.63
C ALA A 69 5.65 -2.89 15.84
N LEU A 70 6.16 -1.68 16.05
CA LEU A 70 7.19 -1.35 17.03
C LEU A 70 6.64 -0.41 18.09
N TYR A 71 7.11 -0.58 19.33
CA TYR A 71 6.74 0.25 20.49
C TYR A 71 5.22 0.36 20.70
N MET A 72 4.50 -0.71 20.39
CA MET A 72 3.06 -0.77 20.61
C MET A 72 2.74 -0.76 22.10
N PRO A 73 1.65 -0.11 22.53
CA PRO A 73 1.13 -0.28 23.89
C PRO A 73 0.80 -1.76 24.19
N GLU A 74 0.55 -2.07 25.46
CA GLU A 74 -0.06 -3.37 25.79
C GLU A 74 -1.49 -3.45 25.21
N PRO A 75 -1.90 -4.56 24.56
CA PRO A 75 -3.24 -4.71 24.00
C PRO A 75 -4.36 -4.48 25.02
N SER A 76 -4.11 -4.85 26.27
CA SER A 76 -5.03 -4.68 27.41
C SER A 76 -5.41 -3.21 27.69
N ARG A 77 -4.66 -2.24 27.14
CA ARG A 77 -5.03 -0.82 27.21
C ARG A 77 -6.27 -0.47 26.39
N PHE A 78 -6.67 -1.33 25.46
CA PHE A 78 -7.83 -1.12 24.57
C PHE A 78 -9.02 -2.02 24.90
N GLY A 79 -8.92 -2.88 25.92
CA GLY A 79 -9.97 -3.84 26.30
C GLY A 79 -9.39 -5.12 26.89
N ASP A 80 -10.19 -6.18 26.93
CA ASP A 80 -9.74 -7.52 27.32
C ASP A 80 -9.11 -8.24 26.12
N PHE A 81 -7.98 -7.71 25.65
CA PHE A 81 -7.22 -8.23 24.52
C PHE A 81 -5.80 -8.62 24.96
N ASP A 82 -5.26 -9.66 24.33
CA ASP A 82 -3.93 -10.22 24.61
C ASP A 82 -2.93 -10.01 23.46
N SER A 83 -3.41 -9.62 22.27
CA SER A 83 -2.64 -9.55 21.03
C SER A 83 -3.16 -8.48 20.07
N TYR A 84 -2.38 -8.24 19.00
CA TYR A 84 -2.76 -7.38 17.89
C TYR A 84 -3.04 -8.21 16.63
N GLU A 85 -3.90 -7.70 15.77
CA GLU A 85 -4.18 -8.28 14.45
C GLU A 85 -3.95 -7.24 13.36
N VAL A 86 -3.66 -7.72 12.15
CA VAL A 86 -3.63 -6.90 10.95
C VAL A 86 -4.92 -7.13 10.19
N LEU A 87 -5.61 -6.05 9.84
CA LEU A 87 -6.64 -6.04 8.82
C LEU A 87 -6.04 -5.50 7.52
N ALA A 88 -5.96 -6.35 6.50
CA ALA A 88 -5.59 -5.96 5.15
C ALA A 88 -6.79 -6.16 4.23
N SER A 89 -7.09 -5.19 3.37
CA SER A 89 -8.27 -5.28 2.50
C SER A 89 -8.05 -4.64 1.15
N ILE A 90 -8.54 -5.29 0.10
CA ILE A 90 -8.78 -4.68 -1.19
C ILE A 90 -10.28 -4.31 -1.23
N PRO A 91 -10.62 -3.01 -1.29
CA PRO A 91 -12.01 -2.58 -1.22
C PRO A 91 -12.89 -3.27 -2.25
N LYS A 92 -14.02 -3.84 -1.78
CA LYS A 92 -15.02 -4.55 -2.60
C LYS A 92 -14.54 -5.90 -3.18
N GLU A 93 -13.36 -6.38 -2.83
CA GLU A 93 -12.84 -7.66 -3.31
C GLU A 93 -12.67 -8.66 -2.18
N VAL A 94 -11.80 -8.34 -1.21
CA VAL A 94 -11.40 -9.29 -0.16
C VAL A 94 -10.77 -8.57 1.02
N SER A 95 -10.93 -9.17 2.21
CA SER A 95 -10.22 -8.77 3.43
C SER A 95 -9.59 -9.98 4.09
N TRP A 96 -8.40 -9.79 4.63
CA TRP A 96 -7.67 -10.76 5.42
C TRP A 96 -7.43 -10.20 6.81
N ILE A 97 -7.59 -11.07 7.81
CA ILE A 97 -7.21 -10.82 9.19
C ILE A 97 -6.18 -11.86 9.58
N PHE A 98 -5.05 -11.42 10.14
CA PHE A 98 -4.04 -12.34 10.66
C PHE A 98 -3.42 -11.78 11.94
N PRO A 99 -3.05 -12.66 12.90
CA PRO A 99 -2.51 -12.22 14.18
C PRO A 99 -1.06 -11.74 14.05
N LEU A 100 -0.68 -10.81 14.92
CA LEU A 100 0.70 -10.46 15.19
C LEU A 100 1.20 -11.22 16.42
N THR A 101 2.39 -11.79 16.29
CA THR A 101 3.11 -12.46 17.38
C THR A 101 4.09 -11.48 18.02
N ARG A 102 4.09 -11.40 19.35
CA ARG A 102 5.07 -10.62 20.11
C ARG A 102 6.45 -11.27 20.02
N TYR A 103 7.47 -10.50 19.65
CA TYR A 103 8.86 -10.99 19.58
C TYR A 103 9.84 -10.19 20.46
N ALA A 104 9.43 -9.04 20.97
CA ALA A 104 10.10 -8.28 22.03
C ALA A 104 9.05 -7.53 22.84
N GLU A 105 9.44 -6.91 23.96
CA GLU A 105 8.51 -6.29 24.93
C GLU A 105 7.31 -5.60 24.28
N ASN A 106 7.53 -4.62 23.41
CA ASN A 106 6.46 -3.87 22.75
C ASN A 106 6.49 -4.02 21.22
N ASN A 107 7.11 -5.08 20.71
CA ASN A 107 7.28 -5.28 19.27
C ASN A 107 6.62 -6.58 18.80
N TRP A 108 5.95 -6.47 17.66
CA TRP A 108 5.05 -7.47 17.13
C TRP A 108 5.26 -7.66 15.64
N SER A 109 5.12 -8.88 15.15
CA SER A 109 5.23 -9.17 13.73
C SER A 109 4.28 -10.28 13.29
N GLY A 110 3.87 -10.22 12.04
CA GLY A 110 2.99 -11.21 11.44
C GLY A 110 3.08 -11.15 9.94
N LYS A 111 2.71 -12.25 9.30
CA LYS A 111 2.78 -12.40 7.86
C LYS A 111 1.54 -13.11 7.35
N LEU A 112 0.93 -12.53 6.33
CA LEU A 112 -0.01 -13.23 5.48
C LEU A 112 0.76 -13.97 4.40
N LEU A 113 0.65 -15.29 4.43
CA LEU A 113 0.97 -16.15 3.30
C LEU A 113 -0.38 -16.61 2.76
N ASP A 114 -0.86 -15.98 1.68
CA ASP A 114 -2.03 -16.49 0.96
C ASP A 114 -1.69 -17.91 0.46
N GLN A 115 -2.34 -18.92 1.05
CA GLN A 115 -2.01 -20.36 0.87
C GLN A 115 -2.59 -20.94 -0.41
#